data_AF-A0A656GJY1-F1
#
_entry.id   AF-A0A656GJY1-F1
#
_cell.length_a   1.000
_cell.length_b   1.000
_cell.length_c   1.000
_cell.angle_alpha   90.00
_cell.angle_beta   90.00
_cell.angle_gamma   90.00
#
_symmetry.space_group_name_H-M   'P 1'
#
loop_
_entity.id
_entity.type
_entity.pdbx_description
1 polymer ?
#
loop_
_entity_poly.entity_id
_entity_poly.type
_entity_poly.pdbx_seq_one_letter_code
_entity_poly.pdbx_strand_id
1 'polypeptide(L)'
;MKQFEIHQITHLPPKILALEKEAVEEGFRFITRLIDEWHSGTNRFDAPGECLMVACLNQQLIGVGGLSIDPYAEANTARLRRVYVAAS
;
A
#
# COMPACT_ATOMS: atom_id res chain seq x y z
N MET A 1 -16.73 -15.36 11.89
CA MET A 1 -15.61 -14.39 11.81
C MET A 1 -15.70 -13.68 10.48
N LYS A 2 -15.47 -12.37 10.43
CA LYS A 2 -15.37 -11.66 9.15
C LYS A 2 -14.09 -12.12 8.45
N GLN A 3 -14.20 -12.69 7.25
CA GLN A 3 -13.06 -13.17 6.47
C GLN A 3 -12.50 -12.00 5.67
N PHE A 4 -11.22 -11.69 5.89
CA PHE A 4 -10.49 -10.75 5.06
C PHE A 4 -9.56 -11.52 4.12
N GLU A 5 -9.30 -10.92 2.97
CA GLU A 5 -8.41 -11.46 1.95
C GLU A 5 -7.29 -10.46 1.68
N ILE A 6 -6.07 -10.96 1.48
CA ILE A 6 -4.92 -10.14 1.07
C ILE A 6 -4.63 -10.47 -0.39
N HIS A 7 -4.56 -9.44 -1.23
CA HIS A 7 -4.24 -9.61 -2.65
C HIS A 7 -3.02 -8.78 -2.99
N GLN A 8 -2.06 -9.39 -3.69
CA GLN A 8 -1.04 -8.63 -4.41
C GLN A 8 -1.70 -7.95 -5.61
N ILE A 9 -1.35 -6.69 -5.83
CA ILE A 9 -1.87 -5.88 -6.93
C ILE A 9 -0.73 -5.36 -7.80
N THR A 10 -1.01 -5.26 -9.10
CA THR A 10 -0.11 -4.64 -10.09
C THR A 10 -0.67 -3.31 -10.62
N HIS A 11 -1.86 -2.92 -10.15
CA HIS A 11 -2.57 -1.69 -10.53
C HIS A 11 -3.23 -1.11 -9.29
N LEU A 12 -3.15 0.22 -9.09
CA LEU A 12 -3.86 0.88 -8.00
C LEU A 12 -5.37 0.84 -8.25
N PRO A 13 -6.16 0.26 -7.33
CA PRO A 13 -7.61 0.30 -7.45
C PRO A 13 -8.11 1.73 -7.21
N PRO A 14 -9.13 2.23 -7.94
CA PRO A 14 -9.70 3.55 -7.70
C PRO A 14 -10.17 3.78 -6.26
N LYS A 15 -10.54 2.69 -5.55
CA LYS A 15 -10.93 2.69 -4.13
C LYS A 15 -9.82 3.17 -3.19
N ILE A 16 -8.55 3.25 -3.63
CA ILE A 16 -7.43 3.75 -2.83
C ILE A 16 -7.63 5.21 -2.39
N LEU A 17 -8.38 6.01 -3.18
CA LEU A 17 -8.67 7.41 -2.86
C LEU A 17 -9.56 7.57 -1.62
N ALA A 18 -10.42 6.59 -1.34
CA ALA A 18 -11.22 6.58 -0.12
C ALA A 18 -10.31 6.34 1.12
N LEU A 19 -9.40 5.39 1.00
CA LEU A 19 -8.39 5.10 2.02
C LEU A 19 -7.44 6.29 2.24
N GLU A 20 -7.09 6.99 1.17
CA GLU A 20 -6.28 8.20 1.24
C GLU A 20 -6.98 9.29 2.05
N LYS A 21 -8.25 9.55 1.73
CA LYS A 21 -9.04 10.59 2.40
C LYS A 21 -9.10 10.34 3.91
N GLU A 22 -9.39 9.10 4.31
CA GLU A 22 -9.43 8.69 5.72
C GLU A 22 -8.06 8.88 6.40
N ALA A 23 -6.99 8.39 5.78
CA ALA A 23 -5.63 8.56 6.30
C ALA A 23 -5.25 10.04 6.47
N VAL A 24 -5.63 10.90 5.53
CA VAL A 24 -5.37 12.35 5.60
C VAL A 24 -6.15 13.01 6.75
N GLU A 25 -7.41 12.61 6.97
CA GLU A 25 -8.22 13.08 8.10
C GLU A 25 -7.59 12.69 9.45
N GLU A 26 -6.90 11.55 9.51
CA GLU A 26 -6.10 11.12 10.67
C GLU A 26 -4.70 11.76 10.76
N GLY A 27 -4.32 12.59 9.79
CA GLY A 27 -3.02 13.25 9.73
C GLY A 27 -1.90 12.42 9.09
N PHE A 28 -2.22 11.25 8.52
CA PHE A 28 -1.27 10.41 7.80
C PHE A 28 -1.23 10.74 6.31
N ARG A 29 -0.03 11.01 5.79
CA ARG A 29 0.19 11.26 4.34
C ARG A 29 0.80 10.06 3.61
N PHE A 30 0.76 8.87 4.24
CA PHE A 30 1.40 7.69 3.68
C PHE A 30 0.72 7.24 2.37
N ILE A 31 -0.60 7.34 2.28
CA ILE A 31 -1.34 6.94 1.08
C ILE A 31 -1.22 7.99 -0.04
N THR A 32 -1.31 9.27 0.28
CA THR A 32 -1.05 10.36 -0.68
C THR A 32 0.31 10.16 -1.35
N ARG A 33 1.34 9.89 -0.53
CA ARG A 33 2.69 9.65 -1.05
C ARG A 33 2.80 8.36 -1.87
N LEU A 34 2.05 7.31 -1.53
CA LEU A 34 1.95 6.09 -2.34
C LEU A 34 1.37 6.40 -3.72
N ILE A 35 0.28 7.17 -3.77
CA ILE A 35 -0.38 7.55 -5.02
C ILE A 35 0.54 8.41 -5.89
N ASP A 36 1.24 9.38 -5.31
CA ASP A 36 2.19 10.25 -6.01
C ASP A 36 3.40 9.45 -6.54
N GLU A 37 3.99 8.59 -5.72
CA GLU A 37 5.14 7.74 -6.10
C GLU A 37 4.76 6.73 -7.19
N TRP A 38 3.53 6.20 -7.13
CA TRP A 38 3.02 5.28 -8.15
C TRP A 38 2.83 5.99 -9.50
N HIS A 39 2.17 7.15 -9.51
CA HIS A 39 1.91 7.89 -10.75
C HIS A 39 3.20 8.44 -11.38
N SER A 40 4.11 8.96 -10.56
CA SER A 40 5.43 9.42 -11.05
C SER A 40 6.35 8.29 -11.49
N GLY A 41 6.08 7.05 -11.08
CA GLY A 41 6.95 5.90 -11.30
C GLY A 41 8.16 5.84 -10.37
N THR A 42 8.23 6.72 -9.36
CA THR A 42 9.32 6.73 -8.36
C THR A 42 9.36 5.43 -7.56
N ASN A 43 8.18 4.87 -7.24
CA ASN A 43 8.05 3.56 -6.63
C ASN A 43 6.72 2.91 -7.03
N ARG A 44 6.80 1.81 -7.79
CA ARG A 44 5.64 1.01 -8.22
C ARG A 44 5.59 -0.37 -7.57
N PHE A 45 6.55 -0.69 -6.71
CA PHE A 45 6.68 -2.01 -6.07
C PHE A 45 6.68 -3.16 -7.09
N ASP A 46 7.31 -2.95 -8.25
CA ASP A 46 7.31 -3.85 -9.41
C ASP A 46 8.70 -4.39 -9.76
N ALA A 47 9.74 -4.05 -8.99
CA ALA A 47 11.04 -4.68 -9.11
C ALA A 47 11.03 -6.12 -8.55
N PRO A 48 11.95 -7.00 -8.96
CA PRO A 48 12.03 -8.36 -8.45
C PRO A 48 12.13 -8.40 -6.91
N GLY A 49 11.18 -9.09 -6.26
CA GLY A 49 11.11 -9.17 -4.79
C GLY A 49 10.30 -8.07 -4.12
N GLU A 50 9.80 -7.09 -4.88
CA GLU A 50 8.87 -6.08 -4.40
C GLU A 50 7.42 -6.51 -4.63
N CYS A 51 6.51 -5.98 -3.82
CA CYS A 51 5.08 -6.13 -4.06
C CYS A 51 4.27 -5.03 -3.36
N LEU A 52 3.11 -4.71 -3.94
CA LEU A 52 2.07 -3.95 -3.29
C LEU A 52 0.89 -4.86 -3.01
N MET A 53 0.36 -4.81 -1.79
CA MET A 53 -0.73 -5.65 -1.32
C MET A 53 -1.87 -4.79 -0.79
N VAL A 54 -3.09 -5.30 -0.97
CA VAL A 54 -4.31 -4.71 -0.41
C VAL A 54 -5.03 -5.72 0.46
N ALA A 55 -5.64 -5.23 1.54
CA ALA A 55 -6.54 -5.99 2.38
C ALA A 55 -7.98 -5.68 2.00
N CYS A 56 -8.76 -6.73 1.76
CA CYS A 56 -10.17 -6.65 1.38
C CYS A 56 -11.04 -7.34 2.43
N LEU A 57 -12.13 -6.68 2.84
CA LEU A 57 -13.18 -7.26 3.67
C LEU A 57 -14.52 -7.04 2.98
N ASN A 58 -15.26 -8.12 2.69
CA ASN A 58 -16.52 -8.05 1.94
C ASN A 58 -16.41 -7.23 0.64
N GLN A 59 -15.32 -7.44 -0.12
CA GLN A 59 -14.98 -6.70 -1.36
C GLN A 59 -14.70 -5.18 -1.17
N GLN A 60 -14.60 -4.72 0.07
CA GLN A 60 -14.17 -3.35 0.38
C GLN A 60 -12.68 -3.34 0.70
N LEU A 61 -11.98 -2.36 0.13
CA LEU A 61 -10.57 -2.09 0.43
C LEU A 61 -10.49 -1.50 1.83
N ILE A 62 -9.84 -2.21 2.76
CA ILE A 62 -9.68 -1.80 4.16
C ILE A 62 -8.23 -1.56 4.56
N GLY A 63 -7.27 -1.82 3.67
CA GLY A 63 -5.87 -1.65 3.99
C GLY A 63 -4.98 -1.78 2.76
N VAL A 64 -3.77 -1.26 2.88
CA VAL A 64 -2.73 -1.32 1.86
C VAL A 64 -1.36 -1.38 2.53
N GLY A 65 -0.41 -2.06 1.88
CA GLY A 65 0.98 -2.09 2.33
C GLY A 65 1.89 -2.57 1.22
N GLY A 66 3.07 -1.96 1.12
CA GLY A 66 4.08 -2.29 0.13
C GLY A 66 5.34 -2.87 0.77
N LEU A 67 5.97 -3.79 0.06
CA LEU A 67 7.29 -4.31 0.33
C LEU A 67 8.23 -3.83 -0.78
N SER A 68 9.24 -3.03 -0.41
CA SER A 68 10.28 -2.55 -1.34
C SER A 68 11.65 -3.05 -0.90
N ILE A 69 12.59 -3.17 -1.83
CA ILE A 69 14.00 -3.37 -1.46
C ILE A 69 14.49 -2.12 -0.72
N ASP A 70 15.24 -2.29 0.37
CA ASP A 70 15.83 -1.13 1.05
C ASP A 70 17.15 -0.73 0.36
N PRO A 71 17.24 0.47 -0.25
CA PRO A 71 18.46 0.90 -0.94
C PRO A 71 19.61 1.25 0.01
N TYR A 72 19.36 1.34 1.31
CA TYR A 72 20.35 1.72 2.32
C TYR A 72 20.79 0.56 3.20
N ALA A 73 20.20 -0.63 3.03
CA ALA A 73 20.49 -1.80 3.85
C ALA A 73 21.36 -2.82 3.11
N GLU A 74 21.81 -3.84 3.85
CA GLU A 74 22.52 -4.98 3.29
C GLU A 74 21.62 -5.80 2.34
N ALA A 75 22.25 -6.60 1.48
CA ALA A 75 21.56 -7.50 0.57
C ALA A 75 20.53 -8.38 1.29
N ASN A 76 19.42 -8.69 0.62
CA ASN A 76 18.27 -9.45 1.17
C ASN A 76 17.49 -8.74 2.28
N THR A 77 17.61 -7.42 2.42
CA THR A 77 16.74 -6.64 3.31
C THR A 77 15.59 -6.00 2.54
N ALA A 78 14.37 -6.21 3.02
CA ALA A 78 13.18 -5.55 2.49
C ALA A 78 12.59 -4.59 3.54
N ARG A 79 11.95 -3.52 3.06
CA ARG A 79 11.32 -2.50 3.88
C ARG A 79 9.83 -2.48 3.61
N LEU A 80 9.05 -2.61 4.69
CA LEU A 80 7.62 -2.30 4.67
C LEU A 80 7.45 -0.79 4.51
N ARG A 81 6.63 -0.38 3.54
CA ARG A 81 6.34 1.02 3.24
C ARG A 81 4.86 1.20 2.98
N ARG A 82 4.39 2.43 3.23
CA ARG A 82 3.02 2.87 2.89
C ARG A 82 1.94 1.95 3.51
N VAL A 83 2.20 1.43 4.70
CA VAL A 83 1.27 0.55 5.42
C VAL A 83 0.20 1.39 6.10
N TYR A 84 -1.06 1.07 5.83
CA TYR A 84 -2.22 1.70 6.44
C TYR A 84 -3.38 0.71 6.47
N VAL A 85 -4.18 0.75 7.53
CA VAL A 85 -5.42 0.01 7.68
C VAL A 85 -6.47 1.02 8.13
N ALA A 86 -7.63 1.02 7.47
CA ALA A 86 -8.76 1.86 7.84
C ALA A 86 -9.15 1.61 9.31
N ALA A 87 -9.58 2.65 10.00
CA ALA A 87 -9.86 2.60 11.43
C ALA A 87 -11.13 1.78 11.75
N SER A 88 -12.08 1.63 10.81
CA SER A 88 -13.33 0.88 11.04
C SER A 88 -14.11 0.54 9.78
#